data_AF-A0A556U6C5-F1
#
_entry.id   AF-A0A556U6C5-F1
#
_cell.length_a   1.000
_cell.length_b   1.000
_cell.length_c   1.000
_cell.angle_alpha   90.00
_cell.angle_beta   90.00
_cell.angle_gamma   90.00
#
_symmetry.space_group_name_H-M   'P 1'
#
loop_
_entity.id
_entity.type
_entity.pdbx_description
1 polymer ?
#
loop_
_entity_poly.entity_id
_entity_poly.type
_entity_poly.pdbx_seq_one_letter_code
_entity_poly.pdbx_strand_id
1 'polypeptide(L)'
;MDSNITQQAMNEIETRHNEIIKLENSIRELHDMFMDMAMLVESQGGLVNNIESNVRNAQDYVQKAKEEVKAAVKVQKTSKVGEMIDRIEYNVEHAVDYVERAVSDTKKAVKYQSKARRTETKMSEVQMFKETQ
;
A
#
# COMPACT_ATOMS: atom_id res chain seq x y z
N MET A 1 25.52 -42.48 -42.53
CA MET A 1 24.52 -42.53 -41.44
C MET A 1 24.90 -41.56 -40.33
N ASP A 2 26.16 -41.54 -39.87
CA ASP A 2 26.62 -40.65 -38.79
C ASP A 2 26.45 -39.15 -39.08
N SER A 3 26.69 -38.70 -40.31
CA SER A 3 26.51 -37.28 -40.71
C SER A 3 25.07 -36.77 -40.54
N ASN A 4 24.07 -37.63 -40.77
CA ASN A 4 22.66 -37.27 -40.58
C ASN A 4 22.29 -37.21 -39.10
N ILE A 5 22.88 -38.09 -38.28
CA ILE A 5 22.67 -38.09 -36.82
C ILE A 5 23.27 -36.83 -36.19
N THR A 6 24.47 -36.41 -36.64
CA THR A 6 25.09 -35.15 -36.18
C THR A 6 24.31 -33.91 -36.60
N GLN A 7 23.75 -33.88 -37.82
CA GLN A 7 22.94 -32.76 -38.28
C GLN A 7 21.63 -32.65 -37.48
N GLN A 8 20.97 -33.77 -37.18
CA GLN A 8 19.77 -33.79 -36.37
C GLN A 8 20.05 -33.28 -34.95
N ALA A 9 21.12 -33.78 -34.31
CA ALA A 9 21.53 -33.32 -32.98
C ALA A 9 21.86 -31.81 -32.97
N MET A 10 22.46 -31.29 -34.04
CA MET A 10 22.77 -29.87 -34.17
C MET A 10 21.52 -29.01 -34.30
N ASN A 11 20.55 -29.44 -35.12
CA ASN A 11 19.25 -28.75 -35.25
C ASN A 11 18.47 -28.74 -33.92
N GLU A 12 18.53 -29.82 -33.14
CA GLU A 12 17.91 -29.90 -31.81
C GLU A 12 18.59 -28.95 -30.80
N ILE A 13 19.93 -28.83 -30.85
CA ILE A 13 20.68 -27.87 -30.02
C ILE A 13 20.29 -26.43 -30.40
N GLU A 14 20.26 -26.10 -31.68
CA GLU A 14 19.89 -24.77 -32.16
C GLU A 14 18.45 -24.40 -31.77
N THR A 15 17.51 -25.36 -31.89
CA THR A 15 16.12 -25.17 -31.45
C THR A 15 16.03 -24.85 -29.96
N ARG A 16 16.70 -25.65 -29.12
CA ARG A 16 16.75 -25.41 -27.66
C ARG A 16 17.41 -24.08 -27.32
N HIS A 17 18.46 -23.70 -28.03
CA HIS A 17 19.13 -22.42 -27.82
C HIS A 17 18.18 -21.24 -28.10
N ASN A 18 17.42 -21.31 -29.19
CA ASN A 18 16.42 -20.30 -29.52
C ASN A 18 15.29 -20.24 -28.48
N GLU A 19 14.87 -21.37 -27.92
CA GLU A 19 13.91 -21.41 -26.81
C GLU A 19 14.48 -20.78 -25.53
N ILE A 20 15.76 -21.04 -25.22
CA ILE A 20 16.47 -20.43 -24.08
C ILE A 20 16.53 -18.91 -24.24
N ILE A 21 16.87 -18.39 -25.43
CA ILE A 21 16.91 -16.95 -25.69
C ILE A 21 15.52 -16.32 -25.51
N LYS A 22 14.47 -16.97 -26.00
CA LYS A 22 13.09 -16.48 -25.80
C LYS A 22 12.74 -16.41 -24.32
N LEU A 23 13.07 -17.44 -23.55
CA LEU A 23 12.85 -17.46 -22.10
C LEU A 23 13.63 -16.35 -21.39
N GLU A 24 14.89 -16.14 -21.77
CA GLU A 24 15.72 -15.07 -21.22
C GLU A 24 15.10 -13.69 -21.46
N ASN A 25 14.60 -13.42 -22.66
CA ASN A 25 13.92 -12.17 -22.99
C ASN A 25 12.63 -11.97 -22.18
N SER A 26 11.83 -13.02 -22.00
CA SER A 26 10.64 -12.96 -21.13
C SER A 26 11.00 -12.70 -19.66
N ILE A 27 12.13 -13.23 -19.18
CA ILE A 27 12.63 -12.96 -17.81
C ILE A 27 13.08 -11.50 -17.69
N ARG A 28 13.73 -10.93 -18.70
CA ARG A 28 14.11 -9.50 -18.72
C ARG A 28 12.88 -8.58 -18.68
N GLU A 29 11.88 -8.86 -19.50
CA GLU A 29 10.63 -8.07 -19.50
C GLU A 29 9.92 -8.14 -18.13
N LEU A 30 9.86 -9.34 -17.54
CA LEU A 30 9.31 -9.51 -16.20
C LEU A 30 10.09 -8.73 -15.14
N HIS A 31 11.42 -8.71 -15.25
CA HIS A 31 12.29 -7.93 -14.39
C HIS A 31 11.97 -6.42 -14.47
N ASP A 32 11.85 -5.88 -15.68
CA ASP A 32 11.57 -4.45 -15.89
C ASP A 32 10.21 -4.07 -15.29
N MET A 33 9.20 -4.92 -15.46
CA MET A 33 7.90 -4.75 -14.81
C MET A 33 8.00 -4.73 -13.28
N PHE A 34 8.86 -5.55 -12.68
CA PHE A 34 9.08 -5.52 -11.22
C PHE A 34 9.78 -4.25 -10.76
N MET A 35 10.72 -3.71 -11.55
CA MET A 35 11.41 -2.46 -11.24
C MET A 35 10.47 -1.25 -11.35
N ASP A 36 9.61 -1.22 -12.36
CA ASP A 36 8.57 -0.20 -12.47
C ASP A 36 7.60 -0.25 -11.28
N MET A 37 7.23 -1.46 -10.86
CA MET A 37 6.36 -1.65 -9.69
C MET A 37 7.01 -1.18 -8.39
N ALA A 38 8.32 -1.39 -8.22
CA ALA A 38 9.09 -0.87 -7.09
C ALA A 38 9.04 0.66 -7.03
N MET A 39 9.38 1.35 -8.13
CA MET A 39 9.33 2.81 -8.21
C MET A 39 7.92 3.38 -7.93
N LEU A 40 6.86 2.70 -8.41
CA LEU A 40 5.48 3.09 -8.12
C LEU A 40 5.13 2.95 -6.63
N VAL A 41 5.53 1.86 -5.97
CA VAL A 41 5.31 1.65 -4.54
C VAL A 41 6.06 2.68 -3.70
N GLU A 42 7.29 3.01 -4.07
CA GLU A 42 8.09 4.03 -3.39
C GLU A 42 7.41 5.40 -3.44
N SER A 43 7.06 5.84 -4.66
CA SER A 43 6.43 7.15 -4.91
C SER A 43 5.05 7.29 -4.24
N GLN A 44 4.25 6.23 -4.23
CA GLN A 44 2.93 6.23 -3.57
C GLN A 44 3.02 6.19 -2.04
N GLY A 45 4.16 5.76 -1.47
CA GLY A 45 4.31 5.66 -0.02
C GLY A 45 4.22 7.00 0.71
N GLY A 46 4.68 8.10 0.10
CA GLY A 46 4.56 9.45 0.68
C GLY A 46 3.10 9.90 0.80
N LEU A 47 2.27 9.58 -0.19
CA LEU A 47 0.84 9.91 -0.19
C LEU A 47 0.10 9.19 0.94
N VAL A 48 0.37 7.91 1.15
CA VAL A 48 -0.26 7.11 2.23
C VAL A 48 0.05 7.71 3.60
N ASN A 49 1.31 8.12 3.83
CA ASN A 49 1.70 8.75 5.10
C ASN A 49 0.98 10.09 5.32
N ASN A 50 0.82 10.90 4.27
CA ASN A 50 0.11 12.17 4.35
C ASN A 50 -1.38 11.97 4.69
N ILE A 51 -2.03 11.00 4.04
CA ILE A 51 -3.43 10.66 4.33
C ILE A 51 -3.57 10.19 5.78
N GLU A 52 -2.67 9.33 6.24
CA GLU A 52 -2.70 8.83 7.62
C GLU A 52 -2.51 9.93 8.66
N SER A 53 -1.56 10.85 8.42
CA SER A 53 -1.35 12.03 9.25
C SER A 53 -2.58 12.93 9.31
N ASN A 54 -3.19 13.22 8.16
CA ASN A 54 -4.40 14.06 8.10
C ASN A 54 -5.59 13.42 8.82
N VAL A 55 -5.76 12.11 8.70
CA VAL A 55 -6.83 11.37 9.38
C VAL A 55 -6.60 11.32 10.89
N ARG A 56 -5.35 11.19 11.36
CA ARG A 56 -5.00 11.32 12.78
C ARG A 56 -5.29 12.72 13.31
N ASN A 57 -4.94 13.77 12.56
CA ASN A 57 -5.25 15.14 12.97
C ASN A 57 -6.77 15.36 13.08
N ALA A 58 -7.54 14.85 12.12
CA ALA A 58 -9.01 14.88 12.19
C ALA A 58 -9.53 14.16 13.44
N GLN A 59 -8.91 13.04 13.84
CA GLN A 59 -9.26 12.32 15.06
C GLN A 59 -9.06 13.20 16.29
N ASP A 60 -7.92 13.89 16.39
CA ASP A 60 -7.61 14.76 17.52
C ASP A 60 -8.61 15.92 17.63
N TYR A 61 -8.99 16.54 16.50
CA TYR A 61 -9.99 17.62 16.49
C TYR A 61 -11.37 17.13 16.93
N VAL A 62 -11.82 16.00 16.38
CA VAL A 62 -13.15 15.44 16.69
C VAL A 62 -13.22 14.94 18.13
N GLN A 63 -12.12 14.38 18.67
CA GLN A 63 -12.05 13.97 20.06
C GLN A 63 -12.12 15.16 21.03
N LYS A 64 -11.43 16.27 20.73
CA LYS A 64 -11.56 17.51 21.51
C LYS A 64 -12.98 18.07 21.45
N ALA A 65 -13.59 18.10 20.26
CA ALA A 65 -14.98 18.54 20.11
C ALA A 65 -15.95 17.69 20.95
N LYS A 66 -15.72 16.36 21.03
CA LYS A 66 -16.50 15.46 21.87
C LYS A 66 -16.41 15.83 23.35
N GLU A 67 -15.22 16.15 23.83
CA GLU A 67 -15.00 16.55 25.23
C GLU A 67 -15.67 17.88 25.58
N GLU A 68 -15.54 18.88 24.70
CA GLU A 68 -16.17 20.19 24.86
C GLU A 68 -17.70 20.09 24.86
N VAL A 69 -18.28 19.34 23.92
CA VAL A 69 -19.73 19.14 23.85
C VAL A 69 -20.25 18.40 25.07
N LYS A 70 -19.53 17.37 25.54
CA LYS A 70 -19.89 16.64 26.76
C LYS A 70 -19.86 17.53 28.00
N ALA A 71 -18.96 18.52 28.06
CA ALA A 71 -18.95 19.52 29.12
C ALA A 71 -20.18 20.44 29.02
N ALA A 72 -20.54 20.88 27.81
CA ALA A 72 -21.73 21.70 27.57
C ALA A 72 -23.03 20.97 27.96
N VAL A 73 -23.17 19.68 27.61
CA VAL A 73 -24.31 18.81 28.01
C VAL A 73 -24.48 18.79 29.54
N LYS A 74 -23.38 18.69 30.30
CA LYS A 74 -23.44 18.67 31.77
C LYS A 74 -23.96 19.97 32.36
N VAL A 75 -23.66 21.12 31.75
CA VAL A 75 -24.09 22.45 32.21
C VAL A 75 -25.55 22.72 31.84
N GLN A 76 -26.06 22.13 30.76
CA GLN A 76 -27.35 22.49 30.15
C GLN A 76 -28.58 21.66 30.59
N LYS A 77 -28.53 20.90 31.69
CA LYS A 77 -29.65 20.00 32.09
C LYS A 77 -30.98 20.68 32.46
N THR A 78 -31.05 22.03 32.48
CA THR A 78 -32.21 22.78 32.99
C THR A 78 -32.77 23.82 32.02
N SER A 79 -32.47 23.79 30.71
CA SER A 79 -32.92 24.83 29.77
C SER A 79 -33.28 24.31 28.39
N LYS A 80 -34.15 25.02 27.65
CA LYS A 80 -34.56 24.75 26.25
C LYS A 80 -33.40 24.64 25.23
N VAL A 81 -32.17 24.97 25.65
CA VAL A 81 -30.94 24.82 24.87
C VAL A 81 -30.43 23.36 24.86
N GLY A 82 -30.96 22.49 25.74
CA GLY A 82 -30.60 21.07 25.80
C GLY A 82 -30.80 20.34 24.47
N GLU A 83 -31.95 20.51 23.81
CA GLU A 83 -32.24 19.83 22.52
C GLU A 83 -31.24 20.18 21.42
N MET A 84 -30.76 21.43 21.37
CA MET A 84 -29.75 21.83 20.38
C MET A 84 -28.41 21.17 20.68
N ILE A 85 -28.06 21.07 21.96
CA ILE A 85 -26.81 20.45 22.40
C ILE A 85 -26.83 18.94 22.22
N ASP A 86 -27.96 18.27 22.48
CA ASP A 86 -28.11 16.84 22.24
C ASP A 86 -27.92 16.51 20.75
N ARG A 87 -28.41 17.38 19.85
CA ARG A 87 -28.17 17.24 18.39
C ARG A 87 -26.71 17.45 18.02
N ILE A 88 -26.02 18.38 18.68
CA ILE A 88 -24.58 18.60 18.47
C ILE A 88 -23.79 17.38 18.99
N GLU A 89 -24.12 16.87 20.17
CA GLU A 89 -23.52 15.65 20.74
C GLU A 89 -23.68 14.47 19.80
N TYR A 90 -24.90 14.24 19.31
CA TYR A 90 -25.19 13.19 18.33
C TYR A 90 -24.29 13.32 17.09
N ASN A 91 -24.21 14.51 16.47
CA ASN A 91 -23.40 14.71 15.27
C ASN A 91 -21.90 14.52 15.54
N VAL A 92 -21.41 14.96 16.68
CA VAL A 92 -20.01 14.80 17.08
C VAL A 92 -19.68 13.34 17.32
N GLU A 93 -20.56 12.58 17.99
CA GLU A 93 -20.39 11.13 18.15
C GLU A 93 -20.34 10.40 16.80
N HIS A 94 -21.20 10.77 15.85
CA HIS A 94 -21.15 10.18 14.51
C HIS A 94 -19.85 10.52 13.78
N ALA A 95 -19.35 11.75 13.93
CA ALA A 95 -18.06 12.13 13.35
C ALA A 95 -16.90 11.31 13.92
N VAL A 96 -16.93 10.99 15.23
CA VAL A 96 -15.94 10.12 15.88
C VAL A 96 -15.93 8.75 15.19
N ASP A 97 -17.09 8.12 15.03
CA ASP A 97 -17.20 6.80 14.41
C ASP A 97 -16.64 6.77 12.98
N TYR A 98 -16.92 7.79 12.17
CA TYR A 98 -16.38 7.89 10.82
C TYR A 98 -14.87 8.04 10.81
N VAL A 99 -14.33 8.89 11.69
CA VAL A 99 -12.89 9.12 11.77
C VAL A 99 -12.16 7.89 12.32
N GLU A 100 -12.72 7.19 13.30
CA GLU A 100 -12.15 5.94 13.82
C GLU A 100 -12.05 4.85 12.75
N ARG A 101 -13.08 4.71 11.90
CA ARG A 101 -13.02 3.82 10.73
C ARG A 101 -11.93 4.24 9.76
N ALA A 102 -11.84 5.53 9.44
CA ALA A 102 -10.79 6.05 8.57
C ALA A 102 -9.37 5.81 9.15
N VAL A 103 -9.19 5.96 10.46
CA VAL A 103 -7.92 5.65 11.15
C VAL A 103 -7.57 4.16 11.01
N SER A 104 -8.56 3.28 11.16
CA SER A 104 -8.35 1.83 10.98
C SER A 104 -7.91 1.49 9.55
N ASP A 105 -8.56 2.07 8.54
CA ASP A 105 -8.25 1.80 7.15
C ASP A 105 -6.92 2.40 6.69
N THR A 106 -6.58 3.60 7.15
CA THR A 106 -5.26 4.20 6.89
C THR A 106 -4.14 3.41 7.55
N LYS A 107 -4.33 2.88 8.77
CA LYS A 107 -3.36 1.97 9.41
C LYS A 107 -3.15 0.69 8.59
N LYS A 108 -4.20 0.09 8.04
CA LYS A 108 -4.07 -1.07 7.14
C LYS A 108 -3.29 -0.68 5.88
N ALA A 109 -3.60 0.46 5.28
CA ALA A 109 -2.90 0.96 4.09
C ALA A 109 -1.40 1.14 4.34
N VAL A 110 -1.02 1.76 5.46
CA VAL A 110 0.39 1.88 5.91
C VAL A 110 1.05 0.51 6.07
N LYS A 111 0.35 -0.47 6.66
CA LYS A 111 0.87 -1.83 6.81
C LYS A 111 1.10 -2.52 5.46
N TYR A 112 0.19 -2.36 4.51
CA TYR A 112 0.37 -2.90 3.15
C TYR A 112 1.52 -2.23 2.42
N GLN A 113 1.61 -0.90 2.50
CA GLN A 113 2.71 -0.12 1.94
C GLN A 113 4.07 -0.56 2.54
N SER A 114 4.14 -0.78 3.85
CA SER A 114 5.35 -1.28 4.53
C SER A 114 5.75 -2.69 4.06
N LYS A 115 4.78 -3.58 3.83
CA LYS A 115 5.05 -4.92 3.27
C LYS A 115 5.55 -4.83 1.83
N ALA A 116 4.93 -3.99 1.01
CA ALA A 116 5.32 -3.81 -0.38
C ALA A 116 6.77 -3.32 -0.50
N ARG A 117 7.17 -2.31 0.31
CA ARG A 117 8.57 -1.84 0.38
C ARG A 117 9.57 -2.92 0.79
N ARG A 118 9.21 -3.82 1.71
CA ARG A 118 10.12 -4.93 2.10
C ARG A 118 10.32 -5.93 0.97
N THR A 119 9.27 -6.19 0.19
CA THR A 119 9.38 -7.06 -0.99
C THR A 119 10.26 -6.40 -2.05
N GLU A 120 10.09 -5.10 -2.28
CA GLU A 120 10.97 -4.29 -3.14
C GLU A 120 12.44 -4.38 -2.72
N THR A 121 12.77 -4.16 -1.45
CA THR A 121 14.17 -4.27 -0.97
C THR A 121 14.78 -5.64 -1.26
N LYS A 122 14.02 -6.72 -1.02
CA LYS A 122 14.50 -8.09 -1.31
C LYS A 122 14.71 -8.33 -2.80
N MET A 123 13.88 -7.74 -3.66
CA MET A 123 14.05 -7.84 -5.12
C MET A 123 15.34 -7.14 -5.55
N SER A 124 15.62 -5.95 -5.03
CA SER A 124 16.88 -5.22 -5.30
C SER A 124 18.11 -5.96 -4.80
N GLU A 125 18.05 -6.64 -3.64
CA GLU A 125 19.15 -7.46 -3.11
C GLU A 125 19.46 -8.67 -4.00
N VAL A 126 18.42 -9.38 -4.49
CA VAL A 126 18.58 -10.50 -5.44
C VAL A 126 19.18 -10.02 -6.76
N GLN A 127 18.83 -8.82 -7.20
CA GLN A 127 19.37 -8.20 -8.41
C GLN A 127 20.87 -7.90 -8.27
N MET A 128 21.29 -7.24 -7.18
CA MET A 128 22.71 -6.96 -6.90
C MET A 128 23.56 -8.24 -6.89
N PHE A 129 23.04 -9.34 -6.33
CA PHE A 129 23.78 -10.60 -6.30
C PHE A 129 24.01 -11.20 -7.70
N LYS A 130 23.12 -10.94 -8.67
CA LYS A 130 23.27 -11.41 -10.06
C LYS A 130 24.22 -10.53 -10.88
N GLU A 131 24.34 -9.25 -10.58
CA GLU A 131 25.24 -8.32 -11.30
C GLU A 131 26.70 -8.41 -10.81
N THR A 132 26.95 -9.07 -9.67
CA THR A 132 28.30 -9.23 -9.07
C THR A 132 28.99 -10.55 -9.45
N GLN A 133 28.36 -11.41 -10.27
CA GLN A 133 28.87 -12.71 -10.74
C GLN A 133 28.83 -12.77 -12.26
#